data_AF-A0A2B8ADB2-F1
#
_entry.id   AF-A0A2B8ADB2-F1
#
_cell.length_a   1.000
_cell.length_b   1.000
_cell.length_c   1.000
_cell.angle_alpha   90.00
_cell.angle_beta   90.00
_cell.angle_gamma   90.00
#
_symmetry.space_group_name_H-M   'P 1'
#
loop_
_entity.id
_entity.type
_entity.pdbx_description
1 polymer ?
#
loop_
_entity_poly.entity_id
_entity_poly.type
_entity_poly.pdbx_seq_one_letter_code
_entity_poly.pdbx_strand_id
1 'polypeptide(L)'
;MSLAVTLTAAAVLAATVPAVPAAARPAADGNGGHRCPQLSAGLPWYGENRERLQSVIDTYGTCSGPRSGPGRGDRPVAVFDWDNTVTKNDITDLAVAWALKHDKILRPESWSDTSPWLTEEAVRTLTEACGTEVPAGEPLPTSTDTDCTDEIFSIRSEAALTNGHDAFAGDWNSRRTLPQYAWVPQLFAGHTEAEVTAYARKSRAEALAAPVGATQRVGSHTLHAYARYYPQIVDLIRTLRKAGFEVWVDSAGATPVTVAWTGGVGVDREHTIAIRNVLDRRGRITYVQEGCGGEPDSAGGAVMPYIEGKRCRLNEEAFGVTGPNAWRKQPPEKRPVIGAGDSDTDVTIVGDATGAHLVVNRNKPELMCRAYDNADGAWVVNPMFIDPLPRKDDGYPCSTTGYTRPDGTLGPVLREDGSVIPDQADLVHGR
;
A
#
# COMPACT_ATOMS: atom_id res chain seq x y z
N MET A 1 31.29 48.40 62.34
CA MET A 1 32.19 48.09 63.46
C MET A 1 32.91 46.80 63.10
N SER A 2 34.09 46.88 62.49
CA SER A 2 35.42 47.07 63.10
C SER A 2 36.11 45.73 63.30
N LEU A 3 37.22 45.54 62.57
CA LEU A 3 38.52 44.93 62.96
C LEU A 3 38.52 43.55 63.66
N ALA A 4 39.52 42.68 63.61
CA ALA A 4 40.80 42.52 62.90
C ALA A 4 41.30 41.12 63.37
N VAL A 5 41.76 40.23 62.49
CA VAL A 5 43.17 39.81 62.30
C VAL A 5 43.94 39.47 63.60
N THR A 6 44.35 38.22 63.82
CA THR A 6 45.77 37.72 63.79
C THR A 6 46.01 36.38 64.54
N LEU A 7 47.16 35.76 64.19
CA LEU A 7 47.94 34.64 64.76
C LEU A 7 47.71 33.24 64.13
N THR A 8 48.54 32.69 63.23
CA THR A 8 50.00 32.37 63.11
C THR A 8 50.41 30.97 63.58
N ALA A 9 51.28 30.34 62.74
CA ALA A 9 52.16 29.15 62.90
C ALA A 9 51.64 27.88 62.17
N ALA A 10 52.16 27.48 61.00
CA ALA A 10 53.48 26.90 60.68
C ALA A 10 53.78 25.61 61.48
N ALA A 11 54.20 24.46 60.96
CA ALA A 11 54.35 23.88 59.63
C ALA A 11 54.67 22.38 59.87
N VAL A 12 54.12 21.44 59.11
CA VAL A 12 54.76 20.12 58.90
C VAL A 12 54.51 19.70 57.45
N LEU A 13 55.57 19.69 56.66
CA LEU A 13 55.62 19.04 55.34
C LEU A 13 55.56 17.53 55.54
N ALA A 14 54.50 16.88 55.06
CA ALA A 14 54.51 15.47 54.73
C ALA A 14 54.32 15.35 53.22
N ALA A 15 55.32 14.78 52.54
CA ALA A 15 55.31 14.54 51.11
C ALA A 15 54.22 13.51 50.76
N THR A 16 53.10 13.98 50.23
CA THR A 16 52.08 13.13 49.61
C THR A 16 52.37 13.01 48.11
N VAL A 17 52.65 11.78 47.68
CA VAL A 17 52.70 11.35 46.28
C VAL A 17 51.43 11.84 45.56
N PRO A 18 51.50 12.47 44.37
CA PRO A 18 50.29 12.80 43.63
C PRO A 18 49.63 11.51 43.19
N ALA A 19 48.47 11.21 43.76
CA ALA A 19 47.54 10.26 43.20
C ALA A 19 47.19 10.78 41.79
N VAL A 20 47.61 10.04 40.77
CA VAL A 20 47.16 10.21 39.40
C VAL A 20 45.62 10.26 39.45
N PRO A 21 44.96 11.28 38.88
CA PRO A 21 43.51 11.26 38.79
C PRO A 21 43.18 10.03 37.95
N ALA A 22 42.54 9.04 38.59
CA ALA A 22 41.91 7.95 37.87
C ALA A 22 40.98 8.62 36.86
N ALA A 23 41.35 8.55 35.59
CA ALA A 23 40.48 8.93 34.50
C ALA A 23 39.14 8.26 34.79
N ALA A 24 38.10 9.08 34.96
CA ALA A 24 36.75 8.60 35.10
C ALA A 24 36.50 7.72 33.87
N ARG A 25 36.49 6.40 34.11
CA ARG A 25 35.99 5.44 33.14
C ARG A 25 34.59 5.93 32.77
N PRO A 26 34.22 6.00 31.48
CA PRO A 26 32.82 6.18 31.16
C PRO A 26 32.07 5.09 31.91
N ALA A 27 31.01 5.49 32.61
CA ALA A 27 30.10 4.55 33.24
C ALA A 27 29.75 3.53 32.16
N ALA A 28 30.13 2.27 32.41
CA ALA A 28 29.70 1.18 31.58
C ALA A 28 28.17 1.21 31.62
N ASP A 29 27.55 1.46 30.47
CA ASP A 29 26.13 1.22 30.25
C ASP A 29 25.87 -0.27 30.48
N GLY A 30 25.56 -0.61 31.73
CA GLY A 30 25.18 -1.94 32.15
C GLY A 30 23.75 -2.23 31.72
N ASN A 31 23.56 -2.65 30.45
CA ASN A 31 22.73 -3.79 30.03
C ASN A 31 22.69 -3.88 28.50
N GLY A 32 23.70 -4.49 27.89
CA GLY A 32 23.71 -4.88 26.48
C GLY A 32 22.85 -6.13 26.20
N GLY A 33 21.59 -6.13 26.66
CA GLY A 33 20.60 -7.11 26.21
C GLY A 33 20.09 -6.69 24.84
N HIS A 34 20.14 -7.59 23.86
CA HIS A 34 19.71 -7.32 22.49
C HIS A 34 18.25 -6.82 22.45
N ARG A 35 18.06 -5.49 22.35
CA ARG A 35 16.75 -4.86 22.23
C ARG A 35 16.48 -4.57 20.76
N CYS A 36 15.28 -4.92 20.31
CA CYS A 36 14.86 -4.59 18.97
C CYS A 36 14.75 -3.07 18.75
N PRO A 37 14.95 -2.60 17.49
CA PRO A 37 14.67 -1.22 17.13
C PRO A 37 13.27 -0.80 17.57
N GLN A 38 13.15 0.43 18.05
CA GLN A 38 11.92 0.96 18.62
C GLN A 38 11.25 1.91 17.62
N LEU A 39 9.92 1.82 17.54
CA LEU A 39 9.07 2.80 16.86
C LEU A 39 9.22 4.17 17.53
N SER A 40 9.19 5.22 16.71
CA SER A 40 9.34 6.60 17.18
C SER A 40 8.23 6.98 18.14
N ALA A 41 8.61 7.41 19.34
CA ALA A 41 7.66 7.91 20.32
C ALA A 41 7.05 9.27 19.94
N GLY A 42 7.71 10.01 19.04
CA GLY A 42 7.27 11.35 18.60
C GLY A 42 6.28 11.33 17.43
N LEU A 43 5.95 10.16 16.89
CA LEU A 43 4.95 10.01 15.84
C LEU A 43 3.63 9.52 16.43
N PRO A 44 2.52 10.27 16.27
CA PRO A 44 1.26 9.93 16.91
C PRO A 44 0.60 8.72 16.23
N TRP A 45 0.24 7.75 17.05
CA TRP A 45 -0.61 6.61 16.71
C TRP A 45 -1.90 6.72 17.53
N TYR A 46 -3.00 6.16 17.01
CA TYR A 46 -4.24 6.10 17.77
C TYR A 46 -4.12 5.11 18.93
N GLY A 47 -4.57 5.53 20.13
CA GLY A 47 -4.57 4.68 21.32
C GLY A 47 -3.22 4.01 21.58
N GLU A 48 -3.24 2.69 21.76
CA GLU A 48 -2.07 1.86 22.06
C GLU A 48 -1.49 1.17 20.81
N ASN A 49 -1.84 1.63 19.60
CA ASN A 49 -1.43 0.96 18.36
C ASN A 49 0.09 0.88 18.22
N ARG A 50 0.82 1.91 18.66
CA ARG A 50 2.29 1.92 18.64
C ARG A 50 2.84 0.79 19.52
N GLU A 51 2.35 0.66 20.74
CA GLU A 51 2.78 -0.36 21.71
C GLU A 51 2.49 -1.77 21.19
N ARG A 52 1.30 -1.99 20.61
CA ARG A 52 0.91 -3.27 20.02
C ARG A 52 1.84 -3.67 18.87
N LEU A 53 2.13 -2.74 17.96
CA LEU A 53 3.07 -2.97 16.86
C LEU A 53 4.51 -3.20 17.38
N GLN A 54 4.93 -2.44 18.39
CA GLN A 54 6.24 -2.65 19.02
C GLN A 54 6.37 -4.04 19.63
N SER A 55 5.33 -4.54 20.31
CA SER A 55 5.30 -5.89 20.87
C SER A 55 5.49 -6.97 19.80
N VAL A 56 4.89 -6.79 18.61
CA VAL A 56 5.10 -7.71 17.47
C VAL A 56 6.54 -7.64 16.97
N ILE A 57 7.12 -6.44 16.85
CA ILE A 57 8.52 -6.27 16.45
C ILE A 57 9.47 -6.97 17.43
N ASP A 58 9.26 -6.78 18.73
CA ASP A 58 10.09 -7.38 19.78
C ASP A 58 9.96 -8.90 19.82
N THR A 59 8.76 -9.43 19.51
CA THR A 59 8.48 -10.87 19.50
C THR A 59 9.06 -11.59 18.27
N TYR A 60 8.89 -11.02 17.08
CA TYR A 60 9.19 -11.71 15.82
C TYR A 60 10.49 -11.24 15.16
N GLY A 61 11.02 -10.08 15.52
CA GLY A 61 12.26 -9.53 14.97
C GLY A 61 13.47 -10.43 15.24
N THR A 62 14.45 -10.43 14.34
CA THR A 62 15.70 -11.21 14.50
C THR A 62 16.65 -10.58 15.52
N CYS A 63 16.40 -9.33 15.88
CA CYS A 63 17.09 -8.57 16.91
C CYS A 63 16.92 -9.12 18.34
N SER A 64 15.96 -10.01 18.60
CA SER A 64 15.71 -10.59 19.93
C SER A 64 16.55 -11.83 20.25
N GLY A 65 17.46 -12.26 19.36
CA GLY A 65 18.35 -13.41 19.54
C GLY A 65 17.89 -14.67 18.79
N PRO A 66 18.45 -15.86 19.10
CA PRO A 66 18.08 -17.11 18.43
C PRO A 66 16.59 -17.40 18.61
N ARG A 67 15.87 -17.48 17.48
CA ARG A 67 14.42 -17.59 17.44
C ARG A 67 13.92 -18.84 18.20
N SER A 68 13.01 -18.62 19.15
CA SER A 68 12.26 -19.69 19.81
C SER A 68 10.89 -19.84 19.14
N GLY A 69 10.84 -20.47 17.96
CA GLY A 69 9.60 -20.76 17.24
C GLY A 69 9.81 -21.75 16.09
N PRO A 70 8.82 -22.60 15.75
CA PRO A 70 8.92 -23.56 14.64
C PRO A 70 8.80 -22.83 13.28
N GLY A 71 9.71 -23.12 12.34
CA GLY A 71 9.81 -22.44 11.02
C GLY A 71 11.22 -21.93 10.68
N ARG A 72 12.26 -22.67 11.08
CA ARG A 72 13.68 -22.25 11.09
C ARG A 72 14.28 -22.10 9.68
N GLY A 73 14.33 -20.87 9.16
CA GLY A 73 15.14 -20.50 7.98
C GLY A 73 15.01 -19.05 7.55
N ASP A 74 13.78 -18.53 7.48
CA ASP A 74 13.50 -17.31 6.71
C ASP A 74 13.27 -16.07 7.58
N ARG A 75 13.29 -14.89 6.96
CA ARG A 75 13.07 -13.59 7.61
C ARG A 75 11.56 -13.41 7.85
N PRO A 76 11.10 -12.86 8.99
CA PRO A 76 9.68 -12.60 9.18
C PRO A 76 9.22 -11.60 8.12
N VAL A 77 8.11 -11.89 7.46
CA VAL A 77 7.57 -11.06 6.39
C VAL A 77 6.60 -10.03 6.96
N ALA A 78 6.70 -8.78 6.51
CA ALA A 78 5.66 -7.77 6.65
C ALA A 78 5.23 -7.28 5.28
N VAL A 79 3.93 -7.20 5.03
CA VAL A 79 3.37 -6.76 3.74
C VAL A 79 2.49 -5.53 3.94
N PHE A 80 2.60 -4.58 3.02
CA PHE A 80 1.85 -3.33 3.04
C PHE A 80 1.16 -3.13 1.69
N ASP A 81 -0.13 -2.83 1.70
CA ASP A 81 -0.71 -2.07 0.60
C ASP A 81 -0.03 -0.69 0.49
N TRP A 82 -0.17 -0.05 -0.66
CA TRP A 82 0.45 1.24 -0.93
C TRP A 82 -0.51 2.43 -0.75
N ASP A 83 -1.59 2.47 -1.52
CA ASP A 83 -2.39 3.68 -1.75
C ASP A 83 -3.42 3.91 -0.66
N ASN A 84 -3.24 4.95 0.16
CA ASN A 84 -3.98 5.21 1.40
C ASN A 84 -3.56 4.34 2.60
N THR A 85 -2.61 3.43 2.41
CA THR A 85 -1.95 2.65 3.48
C THR A 85 -0.56 3.20 3.83
N VAL A 86 0.37 3.27 2.88
CA VAL A 86 1.72 3.87 3.08
C VAL A 86 1.72 5.36 2.78
N THR A 87 0.93 5.77 1.79
CA THR A 87 0.72 7.17 1.41
C THR A 87 -0.70 7.61 1.68
N LYS A 88 -0.96 8.90 1.87
CA LYS A 88 -2.26 9.53 1.65
C LYS A 88 -2.48 9.72 0.14
N ASN A 89 -3.70 9.43 -0.31
CA ASN A 89 -4.16 9.47 -1.70
C ASN A 89 -3.52 8.40 -2.60
N ASP A 90 -4.12 8.25 -3.78
CA ASP A 90 -3.82 7.23 -4.78
C ASP A 90 -2.77 7.73 -5.78
N ILE A 91 -1.64 7.02 -5.87
CA ILE A 91 -0.53 7.36 -6.77
C ILE A 91 -0.81 6.99 -8.22
N THR A 92 -1.70 6.03 -8.45
CA THR A 92 -2.10 5.58 -9.79
C THR A 92 -2.92 6.67 -10.46
N ASP A 93 -3.90 7.25 -9.74
CA ASP A 93 -4.70 8.37 -10.26
C ASP A 93 -3.83 9.59 -10.56
N LEU A 94 -2.84 9.90 -9.70
CA LEU A 94 -1.87 10.96 -9.94
C LEU A 94 -0.98 10.70 -11.16
N ALA A 95 -0.60 9.44 -11.41
CA ALA A 95 0.21 9.07 -12.56
C ALA A 95 -0.59 9.15 -13.88
N VAL A 96 -1.85 8.69 -13.87
CA VAL A 96 -2.78 8.80 -15.01
C VAL A 96 -3.08 10.27 -15.31
N ALA A 97 -3.40 11.07 -14.29
CA ALA A 97 -3.60 12.51 -14.42
C ALA A 97 -2.38 13.21 -15.06
N TRP A 98 -1.18 12.85 -14.61
CA TRP A 98 0.05 13.39 -15.18
C TRP A 98 0.23 12.96 -16.64
N ALA A 99 -0.02 11.69 -16.96
CA ALA A 99 0.10 11.17 -18.32
C ALA A 99 -0.86 11.85 -19.31
N LEU A 100 -2.12 12.06 -18.90
CA LEU A 100 -3.14 12.77 -19.70
C LEU A 100 -2.75 14.23 -19.94
N LYS A 101 -2.26 14.93 -18.91
CA LYS A 101 -1.80 16.33 -19.04
C LYS A 101 -0.55 16.52 -19.90
N HIS A 102 0.11 15.44 -20.31
CA HIS A 102 1.37 15.48 -21.04
C HIS A 102 1.38 14.64 -22.32
N ASP A 103 0.23 14.19 -22.82
CA ASP A 103 0.12 13.40 -24.06
C ASP A 103 1.00 12.16 -24.00
N LYS A 104 0.72 11.31 -23.01
CA LYS A 104 1.48 10.08 -22.74
C LYS A 104 0.62 8.82 -22.83
N ILE A 105 -0.61 8.95 -23.31
CA ILE A 105 -1.45 7.83 -23.69
C ILE A 105 -1.31 7.66 -25.20
N LEU A 106 -0.85 6.48 -25.64
CA LEU A 106 -0.74 6.16 -27.06
C LEU A 106 -2.10 5.69 -27.56
N ARG A 107 -2.46 6.13 -28.77
CA ARG A 107 -3.70 5.65 -29.39
C ARG A 107 -3.60 4.13 -29.66
N PRO A 108 -4.54 3.31 -29.18
CA PRO A 108 -4.59 1.90 -29.54
C PRO A 108 -5.01 1.71 -31.01
N GLU A 109 -4.78 0.51 -31.58
CA GLU A 109 -5.40 0.14 -32.87
C GLU A 109 -6.92 0.10 -32.72
N SER A 110 -7.40 -0.56 -31.67
CA SER A 110 -8.78 -0.51 -31.20
C SER A 110 -8.84 -0.40 -29.67
N TRP A 111 -9.77 0.40 -29.14
CA TRP A 111 -10.01 0.45 -27.69
C TRP A 111 -10.46 -0.90 -27.13
N SER A 112 -11.06 -1.78 -27.95
CA SER A 112 -11.41 -3.15 -27.54
C SER A 112 -10.19 -3.99 -27.14
N ASP A 113 -8.99 -3.66 -27.63
CA ASP A 113 -7.77 -4.40 -27.30
C ASP A 113 -7.31 -4.11 -25.86
N THR A 114 -7.76 -3.00 -25.30
CA THR A 114 -7.31 -2.53 -23.98
C THR A 114 -8.00 -3.25 -22.82
N SER A 115 -9.15 -3.89 -23.04
CA SER A 115 -9.81 -4.74 -22.05
C SER A 115 -10.90 -5.60 -22.69
N PRO A 116 -10.99 -6.90 -22.36
CA PRO A 116 -12.03 -7.78 -22.89
C PRO A 116 -13.42 -7.48 -22.31
N TRP A 117 -13.50 -6.66 -21.26
CA TRP A 117 -14.76 -6.29 -20.61
C TRP A 117 -15.30 -4.94 -21.07
N LEU A 118 -14.56 -4.16 -21.87
CA LEU A 118 -15.12 -2.91 -22.40
C LEU A 118 -16.36 -3.21 -23.24
N THR A 119 -17.44 -2.47 -22.98
CA THR A 119 -18.66 -2.61 -23.76
C THR A 119 -18.44 -2.10 -25.19
N GLU A 120 -19.25 -2.57 -26.15
CA GLU A 120 -19.23 -2.03 -27.52
C GLU A 120 -19.48 -0.52 -27.52
N GLU A 121 -20.32 -0.03 -26.60
CA GLU A 121 -20.56 1.39 -26.42
C GLU A 121 -19.33 2.13 -25.89
N ALA A 122 -18.60 1.56 -24.92
CA ALA A 122 -17.36 2.12 -24.42
C ALA A 122 -16.31 2.25 -25.53
N VAL A 123 -16.16 1.20 -26.36
CA VAL A 123 -15.24 1.22 -27.51
C VAL A 123 -15.63 2.32 -28.49
N ARG A 124 -16.92 2.46 -28.81
CA ARG A 124 -17.42 3.49 -29.72
C ARG A 124 -17.20 4.90 -29.17
N THR A 125 -17.60 5.16 -27.93
CA THR A 125 -17.50 6.48 -27.28
C THR A 125 -16.04 6.91 -27.07
N LEU A 126 -15.15 6.00 -26.65
CA LEU A 126 -13.70 6.27 -26.62
C LEU A 126 -13.14 6.58 -28.01
N THR A 127 -13.60 5.88 -29.05
CA THR A 127 -13.17 6.15 -30.43
C THR A 127 -13.67 7.51 -30.93
N GLU A 128 -14.90 7.89 -30.58
CA GLU A 128 -15.49 9.18 -30.91
C GLU A 128 -14.79 10.32 -30.16
N ALA A 129 -14.58 10.17 -28.85
CA ALA A 129 -13.98 11.18 -27.98
C ALA A 129 -12.49 11.41 -28.28
N CYS A 130 -11.72 10.35 -28.52
CA CYS A 130 -10.28 10.45 -28.80
C CYS A 130 -9.93 10.58 -30.28
N GLY A 131 -10.92 10.42 -31.17
CA GLY A 131 -10.74 10.47 -32.61
C GLY A 131 -9.85 9.37 -33.19
N THR A 132 -9.65 9.44 -34.51
CA THR A 132 -8.86 8.45 -35.27
C THR A 132 -7.78 9.08 -36.15
N GLU A 133 -7.58 10.40 -36.06
CA GLU A 133 -6.64 11.16 -36.87
C GLU A 133 -5.17 10.89 -36.50
N VAL A 134 -4.89 10.80 -35.19
CA VAL A 134 -3.57 10.41 -34.66
C VAL A 134 -3.30 8.97 -35.05
N PRO A 135 -2.19 8.59 -35.69
CA PRO A 135 -1.91 7.18 -36.01
C PRO A 135 -1.86 6.27 -34.77
N ALA A 136 -2.23 5.00 -34.91
CA ALA A 136 -2.09 4.03 -33.82
C ALA A 136 -0.63 3.91 -33.37
N GLY A 137 -0.41 3.87 -32.06
CA GLY A 137 0.92 3.87 -31.43
C GLY A 137 1.55 5.27 -31.27
N GLU A 138 0.91 6.33 -31.75
CA GLU A 138 1.33 7.72 -31.51
C GLU A 138 0.57 8.34 -30.34
N PRO A 139 1.13 9.35 -29.64
CA PRO A 139 0.48 9.98 -28.50
C PRO A 139 -0.80 10.73 -28.88
N LEU A 140 -1.89 10.48 -28.14
CA LEU A 140 -3.12 11.26 -28.22
C LEU A 140 -2.90 12.68 -27.62
N PRO A 141 -3.52 13.74 -28.17
CA PRO A 141 -3.39 15.12 -27.69
C PRO A 141 -4.25 15.42 -26.46
N THR A 142 -4.32 14.48 -25.51
CA THR A 142 -5.11 14.52 -24.26
C THR A 142 -4.93 15.81 -23.44
N SER A 143 -3.77 16.47 -23.50
CA SER A 143 -3.49 17.71 -22.78
C SER A 143 -4.35 18.89 -23.27
N THR A 144 -4.87 18.80 -24.50
CA THR A 144 -5.71 19.81 -25.14
C THR A 144 -7.08 19.30 -25.55
N ASP A 145 -7.21 17.99 -25.72
CA ASP A 145 -8.46 17.29 -26.00
C ASP A 145 -9.17 16.93 -24.69
N THR A 146 -10.16 17.74 -24.34
CA THR A 146 -10.93 17.57 -23.10
C THR A 146 -11.86 16.36 -23.18
N ASP A 147 -12.47 16.10 -24.33
CA ASP A 147 -13.44 15.01 -24.49
C ASP A 147 -12.74 13.65 -24.36
N CYS A 148 -11.60 13.47 -25.03
CA CYS A 148 -10.80 12.26 -24.88
C CYS A 148 -10.33 12.04 -23.44
N THR A 149 -9.86 13.11 -22.78
CA THR A 149 -9.40 13.06 -21.40
C THR A 149 -10.51 12.70 -20.43
N ASP A 150 -11.68 13.31 -20.61
CA ASP A 150 -12.84 13.09 -19.74
C ASP A 150 -13.37 11.67 -19.89
N GLU A 151 -13.39 11.13 -21.11
CA GLU A 151 -13.83 9.75 -21.36
C GLU A 151 -12.89 8.74 -20.70
N ILE A 152 -11.57 8.86 -20.92
CA ILE A 152 -10.58 7.97 -20.29
C ILE A 152 -10.68 8.04 -18.77
N PHE A 153 -10.80 9.26 -18.23
CA PHE A 153 -10.79 9.45 -16.79
C PHE A 153 -12.10 9.02 -16.11
N SER A 154 -13.24 9.20 -16.78
CA SER A 154 -14.55 8.69 -16.34
C SER A 154 -14.52 7.17 -16.20
N ILE A 155 -14.01 6.46 -17.20
CA ILE A 155 -13.91 4.98 -17.17
C ILE A 155 -13.04 4.51 -16.01
N ARG A 156 -11.88 5.17 -15.79
CA ARG A 156 -10.98 4.85 -14.67
C ARG A 156 -11.68 5.04 -13.31
N SER A 157 -12.35 6.16 -13.12
CA SER A 157 -12.79 6.64 -11.81
C SER A 157 -14.15 6.09 -11.41
N GLU A 158 -15.03 5.93 -12.38
CA GLU A 158 -16.45 5.64 -12.16
C GLU A 158 -16.87 4.29 -12.73
N ALA A 159 -16.00 3.63 -13.50
CA ALA A 159 -16.35 2.46 -14.32
C ALA A 159 -17.51 2.75 -15.30
N ALA A 160 -17.69 4.02 -15.64
CA ALA A 160 -18.76 4.54 -16.48
C ALA A 160 -18.21 5.49 -17.53
N LEU A 161 -18.94 5.60 -18.63
CA LEU A 161 -18.71 6.55 -19.71
C LEU A 161 -19.18 7.95 -19.30
N THR A 162 -18.74 9.00 -19.99
CA THR A 162 -19.18 10.37 -19.68
C THR A 162 -20.69 10.59 -19.86
N ASN A 163 -21.35 9.73 -20.64
CA ASN A 163 -22.80 9.72 -20.80
C ASN A 163 -23.55 8.93 -19.68
N GLY A 164 -22.82 8.39 -18.70
CA GLY A 164 -23.35 7.66 -17.55
C GLY A 164 -23.66 6.19 -17.77
N HIS A 165 -23.39 5.64 -18.96
CA HIS A 165 -23.54 4.20 -19.21
C HIS A 165 -22.33 3.42 -18.69
N ASP A 166 -22.53 2.13 -18.38
CA ASP A 166 -21.45 1.27 -17.87
C ASP A 166 -20.35 1.07 -18.93
N ALA A 167 -19.10 1.30 -18.51
CA ALA A 167 -17.95 1.11 -19.39
C ALA A 167 -17.59 -0.37 -19.55
N PHE A 168 -17.93 -1.20 -18.55
CA PHE A 168 -17.56 -2.61 -18.49
C PHE A 168 -18.79 -3.53 -18.36
N ALA A 169 -18.78 -4.64 -19.07
CA ALA A 169 -19.77 -5.71 -18.95
C ALA A 169 -19.15 -7.10 -19.14
N GLY A 170 -19.92 -8.13 -18.81
CA GLY A 170 -19.51 -9.53 -18.88
C GLY A 170 -19.27 -10.13 -17.50
N ASP A 171 -18.67 -11.33 -17.49
CA ASP A 171 -18.40 -12.07 -16.27
C ASP A 171 -16.92 -11.94 -15.88
N TRP A 172 -16.67 -11.67 -14.60
CA TRP A 172 -15.35 -11.76 -13.98
C TRP A 172 -15.49 -12.18 -12.53
N ASN A 173 -14.40 -12.72 -11.97
CA ASN A 173 -14.34 -13.01 -10.56
C ASN A 173 -14.01 -11.72 -9.79
N SER A 174 -15.01 -11.14 -9.13
CA SER A 174 -14.92 -9.90 -8.35
C SER A 174 -14.05 -9.99 -7.09
N ARG A 175 -13.51 -11.17 -6.78
CA ARG A 175 -12.49 -11.39 -5.74
C ARG A 175 -11.06 -11.43 -6.29
N ARG A 176 -10.89 -11.44 -7.62
CA ARG A 176 -9.60 -11.62 -8.30
C ARG A 176 -9.25 -10.48 -9.25
N THR A 177 -10.27 -9.81 -9.77
CA THR A 177 -10.12 -8.66 -10.65
C THR A 177 -11.29 -7.70 -10.50
N LEU A 178 -11.10 -6.49 -11.02
CA LEU A 178 -12.02 -5.38 -11.08
C LEU A 178 -11.66 -4.62 -12.37
N PRO A 179 -12.52 -4.65 -13.41
CA PRO A 179 -12.14 -4.22 -14.76
C PRO A 179 -11.51 -2.82 -14.82
N GLN A 180 -12.04 -1.83 -14.11
CA GLN A 180 -11.52 -0.46 -14.17
C GLN A 180 -10.13 -0.31 -13.54
N TYR A 181 -9.70 -1.21 -12.65
CA TYR A 181 -8.34 -1.23 -12.10
C TYR A 181 -7.40 -1.96 -13.06
N ALA A 182 -7.85 -3.11 -13.56
CA ALA A 182 -7.07 -3.92 -14.49
C ALA A 182 -6.83 -3.21 -15.84
N TRP A 183 -7.71 -2.27 -16.21
CA TRP A 183 -7.56 -1.43 -17.40
C TRP A 183 -6.43 -0.39 -17.31
N VAL A 184 -6.09 0.10 -16.12
CA VAL A 184 -5.15 1.23 -15.99
C VAL A 184 -3.75 0.96 -16.56
N PRO A 185 -3.10 -0.19 -16.26
CA PRO A 185 -1.81 -0.49 -16.85
C PRO A 185 -1.86 -0.59 -18.39
N GLN A 186 -3.04 -0.89 -18.95
CA GLN A 186 -3.26 -1.02 -20.40
C GLN A 186 -3.18 0.34 -21.11
N LEU A 187 -3.51 1.43 -20.43
CA LEU A 187 -3.36 2.80 -20.95
C LEU A 187 -1.90 3.15 -21.30
N PHE A 188 -0.94 2.41 -20.73
CA PHE A 188 0.48 2.59 -21.00
C PHE A 188 1.05 1.59 -21.99
N ALA A 189 0.22 0.77 -22.64
CA ALA A 189 0.69 -0.18 -23.66
C ALA A 189 1.41 0.55 -24.81
N GLY A 190 2.47 -0.09 -25.31
CA GLY A 190 3.38 0.51 -26.29
C GLY A 190 4.51 1.34 -25.69
N HIS A 191 4.43 1.75 -24.41
CA HIS A 191 5.57 2.27 -23.67
C HIS A 191 6.40 1.15 -23.02
N THR A 192 7.68 1.40 -22.77
CA THR A 192 8.50 0.58 -21.88
C THR A 192 8.20 0.89 -20.42
N GLU A 193 8.42 -0.07 -19.52
CA GLU A 193 8.29 0.19 -18.07
C GLU A 193 9.19 1.33 -17.58
N ALA A 194 10.36 1.51 -18.19
CA ALA A 194 11.30 2.57 -17.85
C ALA A 194 10.73 3.96 -18.17
N GLU A 195 10.04 4.11 -19.30
CA GLU A 195 9.35 5.36 -19.67
C GLU A 195 8.22 5.68 -18.70
N VAL A 196 7.36 4.70 -18.41
CA VAL A 196 6.24 4.88 -17.47
C VAL A 196 6.75 5.18 -16.06
N THR A 197 7.83 4.52 -15.62
CA THR A 197 8.50 4.83 -14.34
C THR A 197 9.01 6.27 -14.34
N ALA A 198 9.55 6.76 -15.45
CA ALA A 198 10.01 8.15 -15.55
C ALA A 198 8.84 9.15 -15.47
N TYR A 199 7.69 8.83 -16.07
CA TYR A 199 6.46 9.63 -15.95
C TYR A 199 5.96 9.65 -14.50
N ALA A 200 5.86 8.48 -13.87
CA ALA A 200 5.44 8.35 -12.49
C ALA A 200 6.40 9.06 -11.50
N ARG A 201 7.71 9.12 -11.77
CA ARG A 201 8.66 9.91 -10.98
C ARG A 201 8.42 11.41 -11.07
N LYS A 202 8.02 11.93 -12.25
CA LYS A 202 7.65 13.33 -12.42
C LYS A 202 6.35 13.64 -11.69
N SER A 203 5.32 12.82 -11.90
CA SER A 203 4.06 12.88 -11.14
C SER A 203 4.31 12.86 -9.63
N ARG A 204 5.15 11.95 -9.14
CA ARG A 204 5.56 11.88 -7.73
C ARG A 204 6.21 13.15 -7.22
N ALA A 205 7.13 13.73 -7.98
CA ALA A 205 7.81 14.96 -7.59
C ALA A 205 6.82 16.12 -7.46
N GLU A 206 5.90 16.27 -8.42
CA GLU A 206 4.83 17.28 -8.38
C GLU A 206 3.90 17.05 -7.18
N ALA A 207 3.44 15.81 -6.98
CA ALA A 207 2.53 15.45 -5.91
C ALA A 207 3.13 15.68 -4.51
N LEU A 208 4.42 15.36 -4.32
CA LEU A 208 5.13 15.60 -3.06
C LEU A 208 5.40 17.09 -2.81
N ALA A 209 5.54 17.90 -3.86
CA ALA A 209 5.74 19.35 -3.75
C ALA A 209 4.43 20.10 -3.48
N ALA A 210 3.31 19.67 -4.07
CA ALA A 210 2.00 20.29 -3.91
C ALA A 210 1.52 20.22 -2.45
N PRO A 211 0.98 21.31 -1.85
CA PRO A 211 0.56 21.30 -0.44
C PRO A 211 -0.54 20.26 -0.16
N VAL A 212 -0.64 19.81 1.09
CA VAL A 212 -1.76 18.94 1.52
C VAL A 212 -3.07 19.68 1.28
N GLY A 213 -4.03 19.00 0.65
CA GLY A 213 -5.31 19.56 0.23
C GLY A 213 -5.31 20.16 -1.18
N ALA A 214 -4.15 20.23 -1.87
CA ALA A 214 -4.10 20.75 -3.22
C ALA A 214 -4.96 19.93 -4.20
N THR A 215 -5.57 20.62 -5.15
CA THR A 215 -6.33 20.02 -6.25
C THR A 215 -5.75 20.42 -7.60
N GLN A 216 -6.07 19.65 -8.63
CA GLN A 216 -5.73 19.92 -10.03
C GLN A 216 -6.91 19.61 -10.92
N ARG A 217 -6.92 20.22 -12.11
CA ARG A 217 -7.86 19.93 -13.17
C ARG A 217 -7.22 19.03 -14.24
N VAL A 218 -7.95 18.01 -14.67
CA VAL A 218 -7.57 17.06 -15.73
C VAL A 218 -8.81 16.91 -16.61
N GLY A 219 -8.75 17.41 -17.85
CA GLY A 219 -9.97 17.63 -18.62
C GLY A 219 -10.92 18.57 -17.87
N SER A 220 -12.18 18.17 -17.68
CA SER A 220 -13.15 18.86 -16.83
C SER A 220 -13.16 18.38 -15.37
N HIS A 221 -12.49 17.26 -15.07
CA HIS A 221 -12.44 16.65 -13.74
C HIS A 221 -11.58 17.43 -12.75
N THR A 222 -11.96 17.40 -11.46
CA THR A 222 -11.15 17.95 -10.36
C THR A 222 -10.67 16.84 -9.45
N LEU A 223 -9.36 16.76 -9.26
CA LEU A 223 -8.69 15.70 -8.52
C LEU A 223 -7.77 16.25 -7.45
N HIS A 224 -7.38 15.42 -6.50
CA HIS A 224 -6.25 15.74 -5.64
C HIS A 224 -4.98 15.88 -6.48
N ALA A 225 -4.16 16.87 -6.13
CA ALA A 225 -2.87 17.14 -6.77
C ALA A 225 -1.69 16.70 -5.89
N TYR A 226 -1.96 16.07 -4.75
CA TYR A 226 -0.96 15.75 -3.74
C TYR A 226 -1.08 14.30 -3.27
N ALA A 227 0.05 13.75 -2.86
CA ALA A 227 0.14 12.55 -2.04
C ALA A 227 1.24 12.73 -1.00
N ARG A 228 1.14 12.02 0.14
CA ARG A 228 2.11 12.14 1.25
C ARG A 228 2.36 10.80 1.88
N TYR A 229 3.63 10.42 2.04
CA TYR A 229 3.98 9.30 2.92
C TYR A 229 3.48 9.58 4.34
N TYR A 230 2.84 8.60 4.98
CA TYR A 230 2.53 8.68 6.39
C TYR A 230 3.81 8.46 7.20
N PRO A 231 4.31 9.46 7.95
CA PRO A 231 5.56 9.33 8.70
C PRO A 231 5.58 8.11 9.63
N GLN A 232 4.43 7.76 10.21
CA GLN A 232 4.19 6.60 11.05
C GLN A 232 4.50 5.28 10.33
N ILE A 233 3.98 5.12 9.11
CA ILE A 233 4.17 3.91 8.31
C ILE A 233 5.59 3.84 7.77
N VAL A 234 6.19 4.96 7.38
CA VAL A 234 7.61 5.04 7.01
C VAL A 234 8.51 4.62 8.18
N ASP A 235 8.20 5.08 9.40
CA ASP A 235 8.91 4.69 10.61
C ASP A 235 8.74 3.20 10.93
N LEU A 236 7.52 2.66 10.77
CA LEU A 236 7.24 1.24 10.92
C LEU A 236 8.06 0.39 9.94
N ILE A 237 8.01 0.68 8.64
CA ILE A 237 8.78 -0.03 7.59
C ILE A 237 10.28 0.01 7.92
N ARG A 238 10.81 1.18 8.26
CA ARG A 238 12.23 1.35 8.63
C ARG A 238 12.59 0.54 9.86
N THR A 239 11.72 0.51 10.87
CA THR A 239 11.96 -0.21 12.13
C THR A 239 11.91 -1.73 11.91
N LEU A 240 10.92 -2.22 11.16
CA LEU A 240 10.79 -3.63 10.76
C LEU A 240 12.03 -4.14 10.04
N ARG A 241 12.52 -3.39 9.04
CA ARG A 241 13.73 -3.77 8.30
C ARG A 241 14.96 -3.83 9.19
N LYS A 242 15.13 -2.85 10.10
CA LYS A 242 16.21 -2.87 11.10
C LYS A 242 16.06 -4.03 12.09
N ALA A 243 14.83 -4.46 12.36
CA ALA A 243 14.51 -5.62 13.17
C ALA A 243 14.65 -6.95 12.41
N GLY A 244 15.06 -6.93 11.14
CA GLY A 244 15.34 -8.11 10.32
C GLY A 244 14.16 -8.66 9.54
N PHE A 245 13.02 -7.95 9.53
CA PHE A 245 11.91 -8.31 8.67
C PHE A 245 12.27 -8.15 7.19
N GLU A 246 11.69 -9.01 6.37
CA GLU A 246 11.56 -8.81 4.94
C GLU A 246 10.26 -8.03 4.69
N VAL A 247 10.37 -6.87 4.06
CA VAL A 247 9.23 -5.96 3.90
C VAL A 247 8.84 -5.89 2.44
N TRP A 248 7.60 -6.25 2.18
CA TRP A 248 6.98 -6.29 0.86
C TRP A 248 5.93 -5.20 0.72
N VAL A 249 5.76 -4.71 -0.51
CA VAL A 249 4.60 -3.93 -0.93
C VAL A 249 3.75 -4.81 -1.85
N ASP A 250 2.43 -4.80 -1.65
CA ASP A 250 1.46 -5.50 -2.48
C ASP A 250 0.31 -4.57 -2.82
N SER A 251 0.38 -3.96 -4.01
CA SER A 251 -0.51 -2.88 -4.46
C SER A 251 -1.36 -3.32 -5.64
N ALA A 252 -2.60 -2.83 -5.70
CA ALA A 252 -3.46 -2.97 -6.89
C ALA A 252 -3.15 -1.92 -7.99
N GLY A 253 -2.05 -1.17 -7.88
CA GLY A 253 -1.59 -0.22 -8.89
C GLY A 253 -0.74 -0.85 -9.99
N ALA A 254 -0.36 -0.05 -10.99
CA ALA A 254 0.55 -0.51 -12.06
C ALA A 254 1.99 -0.63 -11.55
N THR A 255 2.70 -1.71 -11.92
CA THR A 255 4.10 -1.94 -11.48
C THR A 255 5.05 -0.76 -11.72
N PRO A 256 5.18 -0.18 -12.94
CA PRO A 256 6.11 0.92 -13.15
C PRO A 256 5.75 2.19 -12.34
N VAL A 257 4.46 2.40 -12.05
CA VAL A 257 4.00 3.51 -11.21
C VAL A 257 4.35 3.25 -9.75
N THR A 258 4.03 2.06 -9.24
CA THR A 258 4.27 1.67 -7.84
C THR A 258 5.76 1.72 -7.52
N VAL A 259 6.61 1.14 -8.38
CA VAL A 259 8.08 1.11 -8.21
C VAL A 259 8.69 2.52 -8.20
N ALA A 260 8.08 3.50 -8.89
CA ALA A 260 8.54 4.89 -8.84
C ALA A 260 8.40 5.52 -7.43
N TRP A 261 7.59 4.93 -6.56
CA TRP A 261 7.29 5.42 -5.22
C TRP A 261 7.91 4.59 -4.09
N THR A 262 7.97 3.25 -4.21
CA THR A 262 8.40 2.34 -3.14
C THR A 262 9.84 2.56 -2.69
N GLY A 263 10.73 2.96 -3.60
CA GLY A 263 12.10 3.34 -3.27
C GLY A 263 12.19 4.49 -2.24
N GLY A 264 11.17 5.33 -2.13
CA GLY A 264 11.09 6.42 -1.14
C GLY A 264 11.00 5.94 0.32
N VAL A 265 10.60 4.70 0.55
CA VAL A 265 10.63 4.03 1.87
C VAL A 265 11.66 2.90 1.92
N GLY A 266 12.48 2.81 0.87
CA GLY A 266 13.56 1.86 0.69
C GLY A 266 13.14 0.44 0.31
N VAL A 267 11.88 0.21 -0.07
CA VAL A 267 11.45 -1.08 -0.66
C VAL A 267 11.85 -1.06 -2.13
N ASP A 268 12.55 -2.10 -2.57
CA ASP A 268 13.04 -2.23 -3.94
C ASP A 268 11.98 -2.88 -4.86
N ARG A 269 12.32 -3.05 -6.15
CA ARG A 269 11.39 -3.59 -7.13
C ARG A 269 11.08 -5.07 -6.88
N GLU A 270 12.09 -5.82 -6.43
CA GLU A 270 11.99 -7.25 -6.15
C GLU A 270 11.02 -7.54 -5.00
N HIS A 271 10.89 -6.62 -4.05
CA HIS A 271 9.91 -6.69 -2.96
C HIS A 271 8.65 -5.82 -3.21
N THR A 272 8.37 -5.47 -4.47
CA THR A 272 7.16 -4.74 -4.88
C THR A 272 6.29 -5.59 -5.81
N ILE A 273 5.16 -6.05 -5.28
CA ILE A 273 4.07 -6.69 -6.00
C ILE A 273 3.09 -5.60 -6.45
N ALA A 274 2.74 -5.64 -7.73
CA ALA A 274 1.80 -4.73 -8.39
C ALA A 274 1.26 -5.39 -9.66
N ILE A 275 0.31 -4.75 -10.35
CA ILE A 275 -0.21 -5.27 -11.63
C ILE A 275 0.93 -5.28 -12.65
N ARG A 276 1.23 -6.47 -13.20
CA ARG A 276 2.30 -6.69 -14.19
C ARG A 276 1.72 -7.02 -15.55
N ASN A 277 2.16 -6.28 -16.56
CA ASN A 277 1.89 -6.62 -17.95
C ASN A 277 3.02 -7.49 -18.51
N VAL A 278 2.66 -8.42 -19.38
CA VAL A 278 3.60 -9.10 -20.25
C VAL A 278 4.22 -8.06 -21.20
N LEU A 279 5.53 -8.17 -21.42
CA LEU A 279 6.27 -7.27 -22.30
C LEU A 279 6.47 -7.90 -23.68
N ASP A 280 6.43 -7.07 -24.73
CA ASP A 280 6.78 -7.50 -26.08
C ASP A 280 8.30 -7.73 -26.22
N ARG A 281 8.73 -8.25 -27.37
CA ARG A 281 10.15 -8.50 -27.67
C ARG A 281 11.06 -7.26 -27.62
N ARG A 282 10.49 -6.05 -27.58
CA ARG A 282 11.20 -4.78 -27.47
C ARG A 282 11.14 -4.21 -26.04
N GLY A 283 10.58 -4.94 -25.08
CA GLY A 283 10.44 -4.53 -23.70
C GLY A 283 9.29 -3.54 -23.47
N ARG A 284 8.30 -3.48 -24.37
CA ARG A 284 7.13 -2.59 -24.26
C ARG A 284 5.96 -3.31 -23.63
N ILE A 285 5.22 -2.61 -22.78
CA ILE A 285 3.99 -3.05 -22.13
C ILE A 285 2.98 -3.46 -23.20
N THR A 286 2.38 -4.65 -23.03
CA THR A 286 1.30 -5.17 -23.89
C THR A 286 -0.04 -5.13 -23.17
N TYR A 287 -1.11 -5.49 -23.88
CA TYR A 287 -2.46 -5.59 -23.31
C TYR A 287 -2.72 -6.83 -22.43
N VAL A 288 -1.69 -7.65 -22.22
CA VAL A 288 -1.77 -8.92 -21.48
C VAL A 288 -1.16 -8.72 -20.09
N GLN A 289 -1.85 -9.19 -19.05
CA GLN A 289 -1.36 -9.20 -17.68
C GLN A 289 -0.92 -10.60 -17.26
N GLU A 290 0.10 -10.63 -16.42
CA GLU A 290 0.61 -11.88 -15.84
C GLU A 290 -0.42 -12.53 -14.92
N GLY A 291 -0.60 -13.84 -15.04
CA GLY A 291 -1.46 -14.62 -14.14
C GLY A 291 -0.83 -14.88 -12.77
N CYS A 292 -1.57 -15.57 -11.90
CA CYS A 292 -1.08 -16.04 -10.59
C CYS A 292 -1.71 -17.40 -10.24
N GLY A 293 -0.98 -18.23 -9.50
CA GLY A 293 -1.50 -19.47 -8.93
C GLY A 293 -1.85 -20.51 -9.98
N GLY A 294 -1.11 -20.52 -11.08
CA GLY A 294 -1.31 -21.40 -12.23
C GLY A 294 -2.37 -20.93 -13.23
N GLU A 295 -3.03 -19.80 -12.99
CA GLU A 295 -3.86 -19.14 -14.00
C GLU A 295 -2.95 -18.56 -15.10
N PRO A 296 -3.34 -18.64 -16.39
CA PRO A 296 -2.54 -18.12 -17.48
C PRO A 296 -2.55 -16.59 -17.52
N ASP A 297 -1.55 -16.04 -18.22
CA ASP A 297 -1.56 -14.64 -18.61
C ASP A 297 -2.80 -14.34 -19.48
N SER A 298 -3.42 -13.17 -19.29
CA SER A 298 -4.72 -12.87 -19.89
C SER A 298 -4.83 -11.42 -20.36
N ALA A 299 -5.54 -11.20 -21.48
CA ALA A 299 -5.86 -9.86 -21.96
C ALA A 299 -6.70 -9.12 -20.92
N GLY A 300 -6.33 -7.88 -20.59
CA GLY A 300 -7.04 -7.04 -19.62
C GLY A 300 -7.03 -7.52 -18.16
N GLY A 301 -6.44 -8.68 -17.84
CA GLY A 301 -6.15 -9.13 -16.47
C GLY A 301 -7.31 -9.79 -15.72
N ALA A 302 -7.48 -11.10 -15.90
CA ALA A 302 -8.40 -11.93 -15.09
C ALA A 302 -7.97 -12.10 -13.63
N VAL A 303 -6.70 -11.85 -13.33
CA VAL A 303 -6.09 -11.91 -12.00
C VAL A 303 -5.16 -10.73 -11.82
N MET A 304 -5.31 -10.01 -10.71
CA MET A 304 -4.41 -8.95 -10.30
C MET A 304 -4.20 -8.97 -8.77
N PRO A 305 -3.18 -8.29 -8.21
CA PRO A 305 -3.00 -8.10 -6.77
C PRO A 305 -4.15 -7.27 -6.15
N TYR A 306 -5.33 -7.90 -6.08
CA TYR A 306 -6.59 -7.36 -5.62
C TYR A 306 -7.31 -8.46 -4.85
N ILE A 307 -7.64 -8.20 -3.59
CA ILE A 307 -8.30 -9.15 -2.69
C ILE A 307 -7.56 -10.50 -2.73
N GLU A 308 -8.13 -11.56 -3.32
CA GLU A 308 -7.52 -12.91 -3.31
C GLU A 308 -6.24 -12.96 -4.14
N GLY A 309 -6.12 -12.12 -5.15
CA GLY A 309 -4.91 -12.06 -5.95
C GLY A 309 -3.72 -11.47 -5.21
N LYS A 310 -3.93 -10.59 -4.20
CA LYS A 310 -2.86 -10.14 -3.30
C LYS A 310 -2.24 -11.32 -2.54
N ARG A 311 -3.10 -12.13 -1.89
CA ARG A 311 -2.68 -13.39 -1.26
C ARG A 311 -1.93 -14.28 -2.25
N CYS A 312 -2.48 -14.48 -3.45
CA CYS A 312 -1.87 -15.32 -4.47
C CYS A 312 -0.44 -14.87 -4.79
N ARG A 313 -0.27 -13.58 -5.10
CA ARG A 313 1.03 -13.00 -5.45
C ARG A 313 2.02 -13.07 -4.30
N LEU A 314 1.60 -12.69 -3.09
CA LEU A 314 2.46 -12.75 -1.92
C LEU A 314 2.92 -14.19 -1.62
N ASN A 315 2.03 -15.17 -1.78
CA ASN A 315 2.34 -16.58 -1.61
C ASN A 315 3.38 -17.08 -2.63
N GLU A 316 3.28 -16.68 -3.89
CA GLU A 316 4.26 -17.04 -4.92
C GLU A 316 5.62 -16.36 -4.68
N GLU A 317 5.60 -15.05 -4.42
CA GLU A 317 6.82 -14.23 -4.43
C GLU A 317 7.58 -14.27 -3.10
N ALA A 318 6.89 -14.14 -1.97
CA ALA A 318 7.54 -14.12 -0.66
C ALA A 318 7.72 -15.52 -0.04
N PHE A 319 6.88 -16.49 -0.43
CA PHE A 319 6.84 -17.81 0.22
C PHE A 319 7.07 -19.00 -0.73
N GLY A 320 7.27 -18.75 -2.02
CA GLY A 320 7.55 -19.79 -3.03
C GLY A 320 6.43 -20.83 -3.20
N VAL A 321 5.19 -20.47 -2.83
CA VAL A 321 4.03 -21.35 -2.98
C VAL A 321 3.46 -21.18 -4.38
N THR A 322 3.65 -22.17 -5.23
CA THR A 322 3.27 -22.08 -6.66
C THR A 322 1.97 -22.82 -6.99
N GLY A 323 1.37 -22.46 -8.12
CA GLY A 323 0.20 -23.15 -8.69
C GLY A 323 -1.06 -22.92 -7.85
N PRO A 324 -2.09 -23.79 -7.95
CA PRO A 324 -3.39 -23.56 -7.30
C PRO A 324 -3.34 -23.40 -5.78
N ASN A 325 -2.23 -23.83 -5.14
CA ASN A 325 -2.02 -23.65 -3.71
C ASN A 325 -1.76 -22.18 -3.34
N ALA A 326 -1.27 -21.34 -4.25
CA ALA A 326 -1.04 -19.92 -3.99
C ALA A 326 -2.32 -19.17 -3.59
N TRP A 327 -3.48 -19.62 -4.06
CA TRP A 327 -4.79 -19.04 -3.69
C TRP A 327 -5.22 -19.32 -2.25
N ARG A 328 -4.60 -20.29 -1.58
CA ARG A 328 -5.02 -20.76 -0.26
C ARG A 328 -4.36 -19.95 0.85
N LYS A 329 -5.08 -19.76 1.95
CA LYS A 329 -4.47 -19.32 3.21
C LYS A 329 -3.47 -20.39 3.67
N GLN A 330 -2.21 -20.01 3.83
CA GLN A 330 -1.15 -20.96 4.15
C GLN A 330 -1.08 -21.26 5.66
N PRO A 331 -0.32 -22.28 6.07
CA PRO A 331 0.08 -22.43 7.47
C PRO A 331 0.79 -21.16 8.01
N PRO A 332 0.71 -20.87 9.33
CA PRO A 332 1.25 -19.64 9.92
C PRO A 332 2.72 -19.33 9.58
N GLU A 333 3.56 -20.35 9.40
CA GLU A 333 4.98 -20.20 9.06
C GLU A 333 5.23 -19.72 7.62
N LYS A 334 4.22 -19.74 6.76
CA LYS A 334 4.25 -19.23 5.37
C LYS A 334 3.26 -18.08 5.18
N ARG A 335 3.09 -17.27 6.21
CA ARG A 335 2.20 -16.11 6.23
C ARG A 335 2.94 -14.88 6.73
N PRO A 336 2.53 -13.67 6.32
CA PRO A 336 3.12 -12.46 6.88
C PRO A 336 2.88 -12.41 8.40
N VAL A 337 3.84 -11.84 9.13
CA VAL A 337 3.67 -11.51 10.55
C VAL A 337 2.84 -10.23 10.68
N ILE A 338 3.07 -9.25 9.79
CA ILE A 338 2.29 -8.01 9.73
C ILE A 338 1.71 -7.87 8.34
N GLY A 339 0.41 -7.60 8.27
CA GLY A 339 -0.28 -7.21 7.05
C GLY A 339 -0.94 -5.86 7.29
N ALA A 340 -0.74 -4.92 6.37
CA ALA A 340 -1.29 -3.57 6.46
C ALA A 340 -2.09 -3.20 5.21
N GLY A 341 -3.26 -2.58 5.41
CA GLY A 341 -4.15 -2.16 4.34
C GLY A 341 -5.15 -1.10 4.80
N ASP A 342 -5.95 -0.58 3.87
CA ASP A 342 -6.97 0.44 4.15
C ASP A 342 -8.32 0.15 3.50
N SER A 343 -8.38 -0.86 2.63
CA SER A 343 -9.60 -1.18 1.92
C SER A 343 -9.90 -2.67 1.78
N ASP A 344 -11.09 -2.97 1.28
CA ASP A 344 -11.54 -4.34 1.04
C ASP A 344 -10.60 -5.08 0.08
N THR A 345 -9.85 -4.35 -0.77
CA THR A 345 -8.81 -4.93 -1.64
C THR A 345 -7.68 -5.63 -0.88
N ASP A 346 -7.52 -5.32 0.40
CA ASP A 346 -6.40 -5.75 1.24
C ASP A 346 -6.84 -6.80 2.27
N VAL A 347 -8.14 -7.06 2.37
CA VAL A 347 -8.76 -7.85 3.44
C VAL A 347 -8.11 -9.23 3.62
N THR A 348 -7.62 -9.81 2.53
CA THR A 348 -6.95 -11.11 2.52
C THR A 348 -5.53 -11.05 3.08
N ILE A 349 -4.68 -10.12 2.62
CA ILE A 349 -3.29 -10.00 3.11
C ILE A 349 -3.24 -9.47 4.54
N VAL A 350 -4.18 -8.60 4.91
CA VAL A 350 -4.33 -8.12 6.29
C VAL A 350 -4.83 -9.24 7.19
N GLY A 351 -5.91 -9.95 6.80
CA GLY A 351 -6.46 -11.07 7.57
C GLY A 351 -5.60 -12.34 7.57
N ASP A 352 -4.63 -12.44 6.66
CA ASP A 352 -3.63 -13.49 6.63
C ASP A 352 -2.40 -13.16 7.48
N ALA A 353 -2.28 -11.98 8.06
CA ALA A 353 -1.20 -11.74 9.01
C ALA A 353 -1.34 -12.64 10.25
N THR A 354 -0.25 -12.84 10.99
CA THR A 354 -0.22 -13.74 12.17
C THR A 354 0.09 -13.00 13.47
N GLY A 355 0.72 -11.83 13.39
CA GLY A 355 1.10 -11.01 14.54
C GLY A 355 0.25 -9.74 14.68
N ALA A 356 0.12 -8.94 13.61
CA ALA A 356 -0.74 -7.75 13.61
C ALA A 356 -1.42 -7.51 12.26
N HIS A 357 -2.72 -7.19 12.32
CA HIS A 357 -3.56 -6.87 11.18
C HIS A 357 -3.79 -5.35 11.22
N LEU A 358 -2.87 -4.59 10.62
CA LEU A 358 -2.90 -3.13 10.67
C LEU A 358 -3.90 -2.60 9.63
N VAL A 359 -4.85 -1.79 10.08
CA VAL A 359 -5.84 -1.16 9.22
C VAL A 359 -5.78 0.36 9.36
N VAL A 360 -5.68 1.05 8.23
CA VAL A 360 -5.94 2.50 8.14
C VAL A 360 -7.41 2.69 7.79
N ASN A 361 -8.23 3.14 8.73
CA ASN A 361 -9.68 3.22 8.57
C ASN A 361 -10.09 4.25 7.51
N ARG A 362 -10.58 3.74 6.38
CA ARG A 362 -11.23 4.49 5.29
C ARG A 362 -12.70 4.13 5.09
N ASN A 363 -13.33 3.60 6.13
CA ASN A 363 -14.74 3.20 6.12
C ASN A 363 -15.08 2.13 5.09
N LYS A 364 -14.18 1.15 4.91
CA LYS A 364 -14.34 0.07 3.93
C LYS A 364 -15.02 -1.15 4.55
N PRO A 365 -16.19 -1.57 4.03
CA PRO A 365 -17.08 -2.50 4.75
C PRO A 365 -16.44 -3.81 5.19
N GLU A 366 -15.93 -4.63 4.28
CA GLU A 366 -15.44 -5.97 4.61
C GLU A 366 -14.27 -5.90 5.58
N LEU A 367 -13.29 -5.02 5.29
CA LEU A 367 -12.10 -4.85 6.09
C LEU A 367 -12.45 -4.40 7.51
N MET A 368 -13.31 -3.38 7.65
CA MET A 368 -13.68 -2.84 8.95
C MET A 368 -14.59 -3.79 9.74
N CYS A 369 -15.45 -4.57 9.07
CA CYS A 369 -16.21 -5.63 9.72
C CYS A 369 -15.30 -6.64 10.42
N ARG A 370 -14.24 -7.10 9.74
CA ARG A 370 -13.27 -8.01 10.34
C ARG A 370 -12.42 -7.34 11.42
N ALA A 371 -12.04 -6.08 11.19
CA ALA A 371 -11.20 -5.33 12.12
C ALA A 371 -11.89 -5.02 13.45
N TYR A 372 -13.19 -4.72 13.44
CA TYR A 372 -13.96 -4.47 14.66
C TYR A 372 -14.47 -5.76 15.32
N ASP A 373 -14.76 -6.82 14.55
CA ASP A 373 -15.05 -8.15 15.12
C ASP A 373 -13.84 -8.69 15.88
N ASN A 374 -12.63 -8.50 15.34
CA ASN A 374 -11.34 -8.75 15.98
C ASN A 374 -11.26 -10.13 16.69
N ALA A 375 -11.76 -11.18 16.03
CA ALA A 375 -11.94 -12.50 16.65
C ALA A 375 -10.65 -13.11 17.24
N ASP A 376 -9.48 -12.75 16.70
CA ASP A 376 -8.17 -13.23 17.15
C ASP A 376 -7.39 -12.23 18.04
N GLY A 377 -7.94 -11.03 18.27
CA GLY A 377 -7.30 -9.98 19.07
C GLY A 377 -6.11 -9.28 18.40
N ALA A 378 -5.79 -9.59 17.15
CA ALA A 378 -4.60 -9.07 16.45
C ALA A 378 -4.86 -7.82 15.60
N TRP A 379 -6.10 -7.35 15.49
CA TRP A 379 -6.46 -6.20 14.65
C TRP A 379 -6.08 -4.87 15.30
N VAL A 380 -5.36 -4.05 14.54
CA VAL A 380 -4.84 -2.73 14.95
C VAL A 380 -5.46 -1.69 14.05
N VAL A 381 -6.55 -1.06 14.50
CA VAL A 381 -7.29 -0.05 13.73
C VAL A 381 -6.75 1.34 14.05
N ASN A 382 -6.37 2.09 13.02
CA ASN A 382 -5.93 3.48 13.13
C ASN A 382 -6.74 4.35 12.15
N PRO A 383 -7.20 5.57 12.50
CA PRO A 383 -7.74 6.49 11.51
C PRO A 383 -6.68 6.86 10.46
N MET A 384 -7.05 7.41 9.31
CA MET A 384 -6.02 8.01 8.43
C MET A 384 -5.21 9.07 9.19
N PHE A 385 -3.90 9.08 8.98
CA PHE A 385 -3.02 10.02 9.69
C PHE A 385 -3.13 11.46 9.16
N ILE A 386 -3.63 11.63 7.92
CA ILE A 386 -3.88 12.91 7.27
C ILE A 386 -5.33 12.93 6.82
N ASP A 387 -6.05 13.99 7.23
CA ASP A 387 -7.47 14.21 6.95
C ASP A 387 -8.34 12.96 7.20
N PRO A 388 -8.37 12.40 8.43
CA PRO A 388 -9.18 11.23 8.76
C PRO A 388 -10.66 11.46 8.46
N LEU A 389 -11.34 10.42 7.97
CA LEU A 389 -12.78 10.49 7.70
C LEU A 389 -13.55 10.69 9.02
N PRO A 390 -14.68 11.41 8.98
CA PRO A 390 -15.59 11.43 10.11
C PRO A 390 -16.11 10.03 10.40
N ARG A 391 -16.67 9.88 11.60
CA ARG A 391 -17.35 8.65 12.01
C ARG A 391 -18.39 8.22 10.97
N LYS A 392 -18.43 6.93 10.65
CA LYS A 392 -19.53 6.33 9.89
C LYS A 392 -20.75 6.10 10.79
N ASP A 393 -21.82 6.85 10.53
CA ASP A 393 -23.03 6.84 11.39
C ASP A 393 -23.83 5.54 11.30
N ASP A 394 -24.09 5.04 10.09
CA ASP A 394 -24.92 3.83 9.87
C ASP A 394 -24.21 2.51 10.26
N GLY A 395 -22.98 2.59 10.79
CA GLY A 395 -22.14 1.42 11.03
C GLY A 395 -21.77 0.67 9.76
N TYR A 396 -21.23 -0.54 9.92
CA TYR A 396 -20.83 -1.45 8.84
C TYR A 396 -21.81 -2.62 8.74
N PRO A 397 -22.40 -2.88 7.55
CA PRO A 397 -23.45 -3.88 7.36
C PRO A 397 -22.90 -5.31 7.26
N CYS A 398 -22.14 -5.74 8.27
CA CYS A 398 -21.40 -7.00 8.29
C CYS A 398 -22.30 -8.22 8.17
N SER A 399 -23.51 -8.16 8.72
CA SER A 399 -24.44 -9.28 8.76
C SER A 399 -25.26 -9.45 7.47
N THR A 400 -25.13 -8.54 6.50
CA THR A 400 -25.98 -8.51 5.30
C THR A 400 -25.20 -8.31 4.01
N THR A 401 -24.51 -7.19 3.83
CA THR A 401 -23.91 -6.77 2.54
C THR A 401 -22.44 -6.38 2.62
N GLY A 402 -21.78 -6.63 3.75
CA GLY A 402 -20.38 -6.27 3.97
C GLY A 402 -19.33 -7.10 3.20
N TYR A 403 -19.71 -8.14 2.46
CA TYR A 403 -18.80 -9.02 1.70
C TYR A 403 -19.15 -9.04 0.21
N THR A 404 -18.16 -8.84 -0.66
CA THR A 404 -18.32 -9.01 -2.12
C THR A 404 -18.02 -10.45 -2.51
N ARG A 405 -19.01 -11.15 -3.08
CA ARG A 405 -18.85 -12.53 -3.60
C ARG A 405 -18.08 -12.56 -4.91
N PRO A 406 -17.55 -13.74 -5.31
CA PRO A 406 -16.90 -13.90 -6.62
C PRO A 406 -17.73 -13.43 -7.81
N ASP A 407 -19.06 -13.57 -7.76
CA ASP A 407 -19.97 -13.12 -8.81
C ASP A 407 -20.33 -11.62 -8.72
N GLY A 408 -19.71 -10.87 -7.81
CA GLY A 408 -19.97 -9.45 -7.57
C GLY A 408 -21.16 -9.16 -6.66
N THR A 409 -21.96 -10.16 -6.28
CA THR A 409 -23.11 -9.94 -5.37
C THR A 409 -22.66 -9.69 -3.94
N LEU A 410 -23.43 -8.91 -3.17
CA LEU A 410 -23.12 -8.59 -1.78
C LEU A 410 -23.71 -9.60 -0.78
N GLY A 411 -22.96 -9.91 0.27
CA GLY A 411 -23.32 -10.91 1.28
C GLY A 411 -22.79 -10.61 2.69
N PRO A 412 -23.12 -11.46 3.67
CA PRO A 412 -22.61 -11.33 5.02
C PRO A 412 -21.12 -11.64 5.09
N VAL A 413 -20.40 -10.94 5.95
CA VAL A 413 -19.02 -11.27 6.31
C VAL A 413 -19.03 -12.41 7.31
N LEU A 414 -18.26 -13.47 7.02
CA LEU A 414 -18.16 -14.65 7.86
C LEU A 414 -16.83 -14.71 8.62
N ARG A 415 -16.87 -15.23 9.84
CA ARG A 415 -15.69 -15.66 10.61
C ARG A 415 -15.10 -16.95 10.04
N GLU A 416 -13.93 -17.34 10.52
CA GLU A 416 -13.28 -18.60 10.08
C GLU A 416 -14.10 -19.85 10.39
N ASP A 417 -14.91 -19.83 11.47
CA ASP A 417 -15.82 -20.92 11.82
C ASP A 417 -17.13 -20.93 11.01
N GLY A 418 -17.29 -19.99 10.08
CA GLY A 418 -18.47 -19.84 9.23
C GLY A 418 -19.62 -19.06 9.88
N SER A 419 -19.49 -18.60 11.13
CA SER A 419 -20.50 -17.74 11.76
C SER A 419 -20.52 -16.35 11.15
N VAL A 420 -21.69 -15.72 11.14
CA VAL A 420 -21.87 -14.34 10.63
C VAL A 420 -21.33 -13.33 11.63
N ILE A 421 -20.60 -12.33 11.13
CA ILE A 421 -20.18 -11.17 11.90
C ILE A 421 -21.38 -10.21 12.04
N PRO A 422 -21.79 -9.82 13.26
CA PRO A 422 -22.85 -8.83 13.45
C PRO A 422 -22.39 -7.45 12.97
N ASP A 423 -23.32 -6.58 12.63
CA ASP A 423 -23.01 -5.21 12.21
C ASP A 423 -22.16 -4.49 13.26
N GLN A 424 -21.15 -3.75 12.78
CA GLN A 424 -20.15 -3.10 13.63
C GLN A 424 -20.35 -1.59 13.64
N ALA A 425 -20.08 -0.95 14.77
CA ALA A 425 -20.02 0.51 14.87
C ALA A 425 -18.61 1.02 14.53
N ASP A 426 -18.52 2.21 13.96
CA ASP A 426 -17.24 2.87 13.77
C ASP A 426 -16.76 3.53 15.07
N LEU A 427 -15.71 2.96 15.66
CA LEU A 427 -15.17 3.35 16.98
C LEU A 427 -13.85 4.12 16.90
N VAL A 428 -13.16 4.07 15.75
CA VAL A 428 -11.82 4.63 15.55
C VAL A 428 -11.81 5.47 14.27
N HIS A 429 -12.07 6.76 14.44
CA HIS A 429 -12.34 7.69 13.34
C HIS A 429 -11.67 9.06 13.53
N GLY A 430 -11.77 9.93 12.53
CA GLY A 430 -11.41 11.34 12.61
C GLY A 430 -12.33 12.12 13.53
N ARG A 431 -11.83 13.24 14.06
CA ARG A 431 -12.64 14.17 14.88
C ARG A 431 -13.38 15.16 14.02
#